data_AF-A0A2T4WQ07-F1
#
_entry.id   AF-A0A2T4WQ07-F1
#
_cell.length_a   1.000
_cell.length_b   1.000
_cell.length_c   1.000
_cell.angle_alpha   90.00
_cell.angle_beta   90.00
_cell.angle_gamma   90.00
#
_symmetry.space_group_name_H-M   'P 1'
#
loop_
_entity.id
_entity.type
_entity.pdbx_description
1 polymer ?
#
loop_
_entity_poly.entity_id
_entity_poly.type
_entity_poly.pdbx_seq_one_letter_code
_entity_poly.pdbx_strand_id
1 'polypeptide(L)'
;MIQVFLQAESSPIASFLPLALVLVVMYLFFFRPQIKKQKEEKKFREEIAKGMRIVTNSGIHGKILEIQEHTMIIESENTRLKIDKAAVSKEFSATYLPKEEKAAKKEEKKSEK
;
A
#
# COMPACT_ATOMS: atom_id res chain seq x y z
N MET A 1 2.14 -18.29 -57.77
CA MET A 1 3.26 -17.85 -56.91
C MET A 1 2.77 -16.60 -56.21
N ILE A 2 2.04 -16.68 -55.10
CA ILE A 2 2.46 -16.70 -53.68
C ILE A 2 1.13 -16.54 -52.95
N GLN A 3 0.68 -17.48 -52.10
CA GLN A 3 -0.40 -17.33 -51.08
C GLN A 3 -0.83 -18.69 -50.48
N VAL A 4 0.12 -19.59 -50.19
CA VAL A 4 -0.16 -20.84 -49.46
C VAL A 4 0.94 -21.04 -48.42
N PHE A 5 0.89 -20.27 -47.34
CA PHE A 5 1.71 -20.51 -46.14
C PHE A 5 1.09 -19.79 -44.93
N LEU A 6 -0.20 -19.99 -44.65
CA LEU A 6 -0.77 -19.60 -43.35
C LEU A 6 -2.12 -20.26 -43.03
N GLN A 7 -2.19 -21.59 -43.08
CA GLN A 7 -3.13 -22.33 -42.25
C GLN A 7 -2.31 -23.28 -41.37
N ALA A 8 -1.73 -22.72 -40.30
CA ALA A 8 -1.56 -23.54 -39.11
C ALA A 8 -2.97 -23.72 -38.56
N GLU A 9 -3.46 -24.96 -38.48
CA GLU A 9 -4.55 -25.31 -37.57
C GLU A 9 -4.08 -24.91 -36.17
N SER A 10 -4.40 -23.67 -35.77
CA SER A 10 -4.19 -23.21 -34.42
C SER A 10 -5.15 -24.01 -33.57
N SER A 11 -4.65 -25.13 -33.03
CA SER A 11 -5.34 -25.92 -32.00
C SER A 11 -5.99 -24.95 -31.02
N PRO A 12 -7.25 -25.15 -30.59
CA PRO A 12 -7.92 -24.25 -29.64
C PRO A 12 -7.03 -23.93 -28.43
N ILE A 13 -6.22 -24.88 -27.99
CA ILE A 13 -5.22 -24.74 -26.93
C ILE A 13 -4.16 -23.68 -27.27
N ALA A 14 -3.66 -23.65 -28.50
CA ALA A 14 -2.70 -22.65 -28.98
C ALA A 14 -3.31 -21.23 -29.05
N SER A 15 -4.63 -21.12 -29.32
CA SER A 15 -5.34 -19.84 -29.33
C SER A 15 -5.64 -19.30 -27.92
N PHE A 16 -5.83 -20.18 -26.93
CA PHE A 16 -6.01 -19.78 -25.53
C PHE A 16 -4.69 -19.49 -24.81
N LEU A 17 -3.55 -19.98 -25.31
CA LEU A 17 -2.23 -19.77 -24.73
C LEU A 17 -1.85 -18.28 -24.56
N PRO A 18 -1.97 -17.40 -25.58
CA PRO A 18 -1.68 -15.97 -25.41
C PRO A 18 -2.67 -15.28 -24.45
N LEU A 19 -3.95 -15.68 -24.44
CA LEU A 19 -4.95 -15.12 -23.52
C LEU A 19 -4.66 -15.50 -22.06
N ALA A 20 -4.31 -16.77 -21.82
CA ALA A 20 -3.92 -17.26 -20.50
C ALA A 20 -2.64 -16.57 -20.02
N LEU A 21 -1.66 -16.35 -20.89
CA LEU A 21 -0.42 -15.65 -20.55
C LEU A 21 -0.67 -14.20 -20.11
N VAL A 22 -1.52 -13.45 -20.83
CA VAL A 22 -1.90 -12.09 -20.45
C VAL A 22 -2.65 -12.07 -19.11
N LEU A 23 -3.58 -13.00 -18.88
CA LEU A 23 -4.29 -13.12 -17.60
C LEU A 23 -3.34 -13.40 -16.44
N VAL A 24 -2.37 -14.29 -16.63
CA VAL A 24 -1.36 -14.62 -15.60
C VAL A 24 -0.50 -13.40 -15.29
N VAL A 25 -0.05 -12.66 -16.31
CA VAL A 25 0.78 -11.45 -16.10
C VAL A 25 -0.03 -10.35 -15.41
N MET A 26 -1.25 -10.06 -15.86
CA MET A 26 -2.12 -9.08 -15.21
C MET A 26 -2.43 -9.44 -13.76
N TYR A 27 -2.74 -10.71 -13.48
CA TYR A 27 -2.97 -11.19 -12.12
C TYR A 27 -1.73 -10.98 -11.24
N LEU A 28 -0.56 -11.40 -11.71
CA LEU A 28 0.69 -11.27 -10.96
C LEU A 28 1.06 -9.80 -10.72
N PHE A 29 0.83 -8.92 -11.68
CA PHE A 29 1.14 -7.49 -11.55
C PHE A 29 0.14 -6.70 -10.72
N PHE A 30 -1.15 -7.07 -10.67
CA PHE A 30 -2.14 -6.29 -9.92
C PHE A 30 -2.36 -6.84 -8.50
N PHE A 31 -2.55 -8.15 -8.35
CA PHE A 31 -2.81 -8.76 -7.04
C PHE A 31 -1.57 -8.73 -6.13
N ARG A 32 -0.38 -8.99 -6.66
CA ARG A 32 0.86 -9.02 -5.86
C ARG A 32 1.16 -7.69 -5.15
N PRO A 33 1.16 -6.51 -5.81
CA PRO A 33 1.37 -5.25 -5.11
C PRO A 33 0.21 -4.92 -4.18
N GLN A 34 -1.03 -5.29 -4.52
CA GLN A 34 -2.18 -5.00 -3.67
C GLN A 34 -2.17 -5.79 -2.37
N ILE A 35 -1.75 -7.06 -2.41
CA ILE A 35 -1.56 -7.88 -1.20
C ILE A 35 -0.45 -7.29 -0.31
N LYS A 36 0.63 -6.76 -0.90
CA LYS A 36 1.70 -6.09 -0.14
C LYS A 36 1.17 -4.84 0.58
N LYS A 37 0.45 -3.96 -0.12
CA LYS A 37 -0.16 -2.76 0.48
C LYS A 37 -1.12 -3.10 1.62
N GLN A 38 -2.00 -4.09 1.45
CA GLN A 38 -2.91 -4.53 2.52
C GLN A 38 -2.17 -5.08 3.75
N LYS A 39 -1.09 -5.85 3.56
CA LYS A 39 -0.27 -6.35 4.67
C LYS A 39 0.40 -5.20 5.43
N GLU A 40 0.89 -4.20 4.71
CA GLU A 40 1.51 -3.01 5.29
C GLU A 40 0.52 -2.13 6.06
N GLU A 41 -0.71 -1.96 5.55
CA GLU A 41 -1.77 -1.26 6.26
C GLU A 41 -2.18 -1.99 7.55
N LYS A 42 -2.26 -3.32 7.50
CA LYS A 42 -2.53 -4.14 8.69
C LYS A 42 -1.45 -3.97 9.76
N LYS A 43 -0.18 -4.05 9.38
CA LYS A 43 0.95 -3.81 10.30
C LYS A 43 0.92 -2.41 10.90
N PHE A 44 0.65 -1.40 10.08
CA PHE A 44 0.54 -0.02 10.58
C PHE A 44 -0.58 0.12 11.62
N ARG A 45 -1.72 -0.57 11.46
CA ARG A 45 -2.78 -0.59 12.48
C ARG A 45 -2.35 -1.25 13.79
N GLU A 46 -1.38 -2.16 13.77
CA GLU A 46 -0.80 -2.78 14.96
C GLU A 46 0.22 -1.85 15.63
N GLU A 47 0.98 -1.08 14.85
CA GLU A 47 1.96 -0.11 15.33
C GLU A 47 1.33 1.16 15.93
N ILE A 48 0.04 1.41 15.69
CA ILE A 48 -0.67 2.55 16.26
C ILE A 48 -0.81 2.41 17.79
N ALA A 49 -0.20 3.35 18.52
CA ALA A 49 -0.23 3.44 19.98
C ALA A 49 -0.81 4.77 20.48
N LYS A 50 -1.26 4.77 21.75
CA LYS A 50 -1.76 5.99 22.42
C LYS A 50 -0.64 7.03 22.47
N GLY A 51 -0.98 8.29 22.19
CA GLY A 51 -0.05 9.41 22.19
C GLY A 51 0.63 9.70 20.84
N MET A 52 0.48 8.85 19.84
CA MET A 52 1.02 9.10 18.49
C MET A 52 0.21 10.19 17.77
N ARG A 53 0.90 10.95 16.91
CA ARG A 53 0.27 11.85 15.94
C ARG A 53 -0.01 11.08 14.66
N ILE A 54 -1.24 11.19 14.18
CA ILE A 54 -1.69 10.51 12.96
C ILE A 54 -2.46 11.47 12.07
N VAL A 55 -2.64 11.06 10.82
CA VAL A 55 -3.50 11.73 9.86
C VAL A 55 -4.53 10.73 9.35
N THR A 56 -5.79 11.13 9.35
CA THR A 56 -6.87 10.33 8.78
C THR A 56 -6.85 10.38 7.25
N ASN A 57 -7.57 9.47 6.59
CA ASN A 57 -7.75 9.49 5.14
C ASN A 57 -8.41 10.79 4.63
N SER A 58 -9.12 11.52 5.49
CA SER A 58 -9.73 12.83 5.20
C SER A 58 -8.81 14.03 5.43
N GLY A 59 -7.55 13.80 5.83
CA GLY A 59 -6.59 14.87 6.08
C GLY A 59 -6.71 15.52 7.47
N ILE A 60 -7.41 14.90 8.42
CA ILE A 60 -7.50 15.42 9.79
C ILE A 60 -6.24 15.02 10.53
N HIS A 61 -5.53 16.01 11.07
CA HIS A 61 -4.32 15.83 11.86
C HIS A 61 -4.71 15.78 13.34
N GLY A 62 -4.36 14.69 14.03
CA GLY A 62 -4.73 14.55 15.44
C GLY A 62 -3.77 13.70 16.24
N LYS A 63 -3.88 13.81 17.56
CA LYS A 63 -3.17 12.95 18.52
C LYS A 63 -4.11 11.88 19.06
N ILE A 64 -3.64 10.65 19.16
CA ILE A 64 -4.42 9.55 19.71
C ILE A 64 -4.48 9.65 21.22
N LEU A 65 -5.69 9.76 21.78
CA LEU A 65 -5.92 9.73 23.22
C LEU A 65 -6.23 8.31 23.70
N GLU A 66 -7.10 7.62 22.97
CA GLU A 66 -7.57 6.30 23.35
C GLU A 66 -7.77 5.40 22.12
N ILE A 67 -7.48 4.12 22.28
CA ILE A 67 -7.64 3.09 21.24
C ILE A 67 -8.56 2.03 21.81
N GLN A 68 -9.64 1.76 21.10
CA GLN A 68 -10.54 0.64 21.31
C GLN A 68 -10.34 -0.36 20.15
N GLU A 69 -11.10 -1.45 20.14
CA GLU A 69 -10.90 -2.56 19.21
C GLU A 69 -11.15 -2.17 17.75
N HIS A 70 -12.25 -1.47 17.49
CA HIS A 70 -12.63 -0.98 16.14
C HIS A 70 -12.53 0.54 15.99
N THR A 71 -12.62 1.28 17.09
CA THR A 71 -12.65 2.75 17.09
C THR A 71 -11.52 3.34 17.92
N MET A 72 -11.20 4.60 17.70
CA MET A 72 -10.19 5.34 18.43
C MET A 72 -10.63 6.79 18.63
N ILE A 73 -10.24 7.37 19.76
CA ILE A 73 -10.50 8.77 20.08
C ILE A 73 -9.25 9.57 19.77
N ILE A 74 -9.40 10.52 18.86
CA ILE A 74 -8.36 11.45 18.47
C ILE A 74 -8.70 12.86 18.92
N GLU A 75 -7.67 13.63 19.24
CA GLU A 75 -7.76 15.05 19.54
C GLU A 75 -7.21 15.86 18.37
N SER A 76 -8.04 16.72 17.80
CA SER A 76 -7.71 17.64 16.71
C SER A 76 -8.23 19.02 17.08
N GLU A 77 -7.34 20.02 17.15
CA GLU A 77 -7.69 21.43 17.41
C GLU A 77 -8.74 21.61 18.53
N ASN A 78 -8.44 21.07 19.72
CA ASN A 78 -9.31 21.11 20.91
C ASN A 78 -10.64 20.32 20.83
N THR A 79 -10.89 19.57 19.75
CA THR A 79 -12.07 18.71 19.62
C THR A 79 -11.67 17.24 19.72
N ARG A 80 -12.48 16.45 20.42
CA ARG A 80 -12.33 14.99 20.50
C ARG A 80 -13.24 14.33 19.48
N LEU A 81 -12.67 13.56 18.56
CA LEU A 81 -13.41 12.85 17.53
C LEU A 81 -13.21 11.35 17.71
N LYS A 82 -14.32 10.59 17.66
CA LYS A 82 -14.28 9.13 17.56
C LYS A 82 -14.25 8.77 16.08
N ILE A 83 -13.20 8.06 15.68
CA ILE A 83 -13.00 7.61 14.31
C ILE A 83 -12.72 6.11 14.29
N ASP A 84 -12.97 5.46 13.16
CA ASP A 84 -12.60 4.07 12.99
C ASP A 84 -11.08 3.90 12.84
N LYS A 85 -10.55 2.82 13.40
CA LYS A 85 -9.14 2.45 13.26
C LYS A 85 -8.74 2.23 11.79
N ALA A 86 -9.72 1.91 10.94
CA ALA A 86 -9.54 1.77 9.50
C ALA A 86 -9.41 3.10 8.75
N ALA A 87 -9.82 4.22 9.35
CA ALA A 87 -9.80 5.54 8.72
C ALA A 87 -8.44 6.25 8.83
N VAL A 88 -7.43 5.60 9.44
CA VAL A 88 -6.09 6.17 9.64
C VAL A 88 -5.21 5.86 8.43
N SER A 89 -4.64 6.89 7.82
CA SER A 89 -3.78 6.75 6.64
C SER A 89 -2.33 6.52 7.05
N LYS A 90 -1.73 5.41 6.59
CA LYS A 90 -0.29 5.18 6.71
C LYS A 90 0.51 6.23 5.94
N GLU A 91 0.10 6.53 4.72
CA GLU A 91 0.84 7.42 3.82
C GLU A 91 0.89 8.86 4.36
N PHE A 92 -0.22 9.38 4.86
CA PHE A 92 -0.26 10.73 5.43
C PHE A 92 0.35 10.78 6.85
N SER A 93 0.24 9.69 7.63
CA SER A 93 0.86 9.61 8.96
C SER A 93 2.37 9.38 8.92
N ALA A 94 2.94 8.99 7.78
CA ALA A 94 4.39 8.79 7.61
C ALA A 94 5.25 10.04 7.89
N THR A 95 4.62 11.22 7.89
CA THR A 95 5.27 12.49 8.27
C THR A 95 5.52 12.59 9.78
N TYR A 96 4.71 11.91 10.59
CA TYR A 96 4.75 11.98 12.05
C TYR A 96 5.38 10.76 12.71
N LEU A 97 5.57 9.66 11.98
CA LEU A 97 6.40 8.54 12.43
C LEU A 97 7.86 9.02 12.52
N PRO A 98 8.57 8.77 13.64
CA PRO A 98 9.97 9.12 13.75
C PRO A 98 10.74 8.43 12.63
N LYS A 99 11.36 9.24 11.76
CA LYS A 99 12.28 8.81 10.72
C LYS A 99 13.56 8.28 11.37
N GLU A 100 13.57 7.06 11.86
CA GLU A 100 14.86 6.40 12.19
C GLU A 100 15.60 5.88 10.95
N GLU A 101 14.99 5.89 9.75
CA GLU A 101 15.65 5.37 8.54
C GLU A 101 15.80 6.38 7.38
N LYS A 102 15.78 7.68 7.67
CA LYS A 102 16.29 8.71 6.71
C LYS A 102 17.70 9.22 7.05
N ALA A 103 18.33 8.71 8.11
CA ALA A 103 19.71 9.04 8.47
C ALA A 103 20.74 8.10 7.80
N ALA A 104 20.50 6.79 7.70
CA ALA A 104 21.52 5.83 7.27
C ALA A 104 21.88 5.87 5.76
N LYS A 105 20.96 6.23 4.85
CA LYS A 105 21.29 6.30 3.40
C LYS A 105 21.75 7.67 2.89
N LYS A 106 21.85 8.67 3.77
CA LYS A 106 22.50 9.94 3.42
C LYS A 106 24.01 9.92 3.67
N GLU A 107 24.52 8.94 4.41
CA GLU A 107 25.96 8.77 4.67
C GLU A 107 26.67 7.96 3.57
N GLU A 108 26.06 6.95 2.95
CA GLU A 108 26.69 6.21 1.83
C GLU A 108 26.89 7.05 0.56
N LYS A 109 26.17 8.17 0.39
CA LYS A 109 26.38 9.07 -0.76
C LYS A 109 27.50 10.10 -0.55
N LYS A 110 28.22 10.08 0.59
CA LYS A 110 29.30 11.05 0.91
C LYS A 110 30.70 10.43 1.00
N SER A 111 30.84 9.10 0.97
CA SER A 111 32.16 8.44 1.03
C SER A 111 32.67 7.85 -0.29
N GLU A 112 31.91 7.91 -1.39
CA GLU A 112 32.38 7.45 -2.70
C GLU A 112 31.99 8.41 -3.85
N LYS A 113 32.07 9.73 -3.59
CA LYS A 113 32.32 10.72 -4.65
C LYS A 113 32.91 12.01 -4.10
#